data_AF-A0AAD1T0D6-F1
#
_entry.id   AF-A0AAD1T0D6-F1
#
_cell.length_a   1.000
_cell.length_b   1.000
_cell.length_c   1.000
_cell.angle_alpha   90.00
_cell.angle_beta   90.00
_cell.angle_gamma   90.00
#
_symmetry.space_group_name_H-M   'P 1'
#
loop_
_entity.id
_entity.type
_entity.pdbx_description
1 polymer ?
#
loop_
_entity_poly.entity_id
_entity_poly.type
_entity_poly.pdbx_seq_one_letter_code
_entity_poly.pdbx_strand_id
1 'polypeptide(L)'
;MAPASPGANSTASSTQGSGRGESLTQIAADLATISANMLFRSDKAEMLAEIRIAIREEVMEVRRDLTALERRVEDLEADQAQNMQHQQEMDTATTRQGNVLLDLRRHLEDLDNRGRKNNIRIRGLPESAGEALPQLLMDLFTRILGDRAPGDFGIE
;
A
#
# COMPACT_ATOMS: atom_id res chain seq x y z
N MET A 1 28.48 46.72 -17.02
CA MET A 1 29.44 47.22 -16.01
C MET A 1 30.84 46.98 -16.55
N ALA A 2 31.48 48.04 -17.01
CA ALA A 2 32.94 48.12 -17.13
C ALA A 2 33.53 48.44 -15.73
N PRO A 3 34.86 48.35 -15.53
CA PRO A 3 35.63 49.59 -15.68
C PRO A 3 36.96 49.43 -16.44
N ALA A 4 37.47 50.60 -16.85
CA ALA A 4 38.60 50.86 -17.72
C ALA A 4 39.89 51.26 -16.96
N SER A 5 41.05 50.97 -17.57
CA SER A 5 42.35 51.72 -17.57
C SER A 5 43.04 52.09 -16.23
N PRO A 6 44.27 52.66 -16.19
CA PRO A 6 45.38 52.82 -17.16
C PRO A 6 46.76 52.41 -16.57
N GLY A 7 47.87 52.62 -17.31
CA GLY A 7 49.16 52.90 -16.66
C GLY A 7 50.42 52.50 -17.44
N ALA A 8 50.97 53.46 -18.18
CA ALA A 8 52.30 53.39 -18.76
C ALA A 8 53.40 53.36 -17.68
N ASN A 9 54.52 52.68 -17.95
CA ASN A 9 55.82 53.26 -17.62
C ASN A 9 56.94 52.68 -18.46
N SER A 10 57.65 53.60 -19.10
CA SER A 10 58.92 53.43 -19.78
C SER A 10 60.05 53.32 -18.77
N THR A 11 61.00 52.42 -19.00
CA THR A 11 62.38 52.61 -18.54
C THR A 11 63.32 51.81 -19.42
N ALA A 12 64.13 52.53 -20.18
CA ALA A 12 65.28 52.00 -20.88
C ALA A 12 66.32 51.51 -19.86
N SER A 13 66.96 50.38 -20.13
CA SER A 13 68.35 50.17 -19.73
C SER A 13 69.03 49.22 -20.71
N SER A 14 69.98 49.78 -21.43
CA SER A 14 71.01 49.07 -22.17
C SER A 14 72.01 48.46 -21.17
N THR A 15 72.27 47.16 -21.21
CA THR A 15 73.52 46.61 -20.67
C THR A 15 74.02 45.46 -21.55
N GLN A 16 75.23 45.67 -22.03
CA GLN A 16 76.06 44.80 -22.85
C GLN A 16 76.32 43.44 -22.18
N GLY A 17 76.35 42.38 -23.01
CA GLY A 17 77.43 41.41 -23.00
C GLY A 17 77.32 40.23 -22.05
N SER A 18 76.71 39.11 -22.50
CA SER A 18 77.19 37.72 -22.32
C SER A 18 76.15 36.71 -22.84
N GLY A 19 75.79 36.80 -24.13
CA GLY A 19 74.61 36.16 -24.74
C GLY A 19 74.65 34.64 -24.94
N ARG A 20 75.41 33.88 -24.15
CA ARG A 20 75.44 32.41 -24.24
C ARG A 20 75.21 31.68 -22.91
N GLY A 21 75.48 32.31 -21.77
CA GLY A 21 75.23 31.72 -20.45
C GLY A 21 73.77 31.82 -19.99
N GLU A 22 73.16 33.00 -20.14
CA GLU A 22 71.78 33.27 -19.69
C GLU A 22 70.71 32.56 -20.54
N SER A 23 71.01 32.34 -21.83
CA SER A 23 70.15 31.55 -22.73
C SER A 23 70.02 30.10 -22.26
N LEU A 24 71.11 29.49 -21.80
CA LEU A 24 71.09 28.09 -21.34
C LEU A 24 70.40 27.94 -19.99
N THR A 25 70.54 28.91 -19.09
CA THR A 25 69.84 28.90 -17.80
C THR A 25 68.34 29.14 -17.95
N GLN A 26 67.92 30.02 -18.86
CA GLN A 26 66.50 30.23 -19.16
C GLN A 26 65.87 28.99 -19.81
N ILE A 27 66.56 28.36 -20.77
CA ILE A 27 66.12 27.11 -21.38
C ILE A 27 66.00 26.00 -20.33
N ALA A 28 66.94 25.90 -19.38
CA ALA A 28 66.86 24.91 -18.31
C ALA A 28 65.66 25.15 -17.37
N ALA A 29 65.36 26.41 -17.03
CA ALA A 29 64.19 26.77 -16.21
C ALA A 29 62.86 26.48 -16.94
N ASP A 30 62.78 26.80 -18.23
CA ASP A 30 61.59 26.52 -19.04
C ASP A 30 61.37 25.00 -19.20
N LEU A 31 62.45 24.22 -19.36
CA LEU A 31 62.40 22.77 -19.50
C LEU A 31 62.01 22.08 -18.17
N ALA A 32 62.47 22.60 -17.03
CA ALA A 32 62.02 22.16 -15.72
C ALA A 32 60.52 22.44 -15.50
N THR A 33 60.04 23.61 -15.97
CA THR A 33 58.63 23.99 -15.88
C THR A 33 57.75 23.13 -16.79
N ILE A 34 58.22 22.82 -18.00
CA ILE A 34 57.54 21.91 -18.93
C ILE A 34 57.49 20.49 -18.34
N SER A 35 58.57 20.01 -17.75
CA SER A 35 58.64 18.72 -17.07
C SER A 35 57.64 18.62 -15.92
N ALA A 36 57.59 19.64 -15.04
CA ALA A 36 56.61 19.71 -13.95
C ALA A 36 55.16 19.75 -14.46
N ASN A 37 54.90 20.49 -15.55
CA ASN A 37 53.58 20.53 -16.18
C ASN A 37 53.19 19.22 -16.86
N MET A 38 54.15 18.46 -17.40
CA MET A 38 53.92 17.12 -17.96
C MET A 38 53.58 16.11 -16.86
N LEU A 39 54.31 16.13 -15.74
CA LEU A 39 54.03 15.30 -14.56
C LEU A 39 52.61 15.56 -14.05
N PHE A 40 52.24 16.83 -13.86
CA PHE A 40 50.89 17.21 -13.43
C PHE A 40 49.78 16.81 -14.42
N ARG A 41 50.07 16.78 -15.73
CA ARG A 41 49.14 16.28 -16.74
C ARG A 41 48.97 14.76 -16.66
N SER A 42 50.04 14.04 -16.35
CA SER A 42 49.99 12.59 -16.11
C SER A 42 49.12 12.27 -14.90
N ASP A 43 49.34 12.94 -13.78
CA ASP A 43 48.58 12.71 -12.53
C ASP A 43 47.08 13.00 -12.71
N LYS A 44 46.74 14.05 -13.46
CA LYS A 44 45.33 14.34 -13.80
C LYS A 44 44.71 13.27 -14.69
N ALA A 45 45.47 12.72 -15.64
CA ALA A 45 44.97 11.68 -16.52
C ALA A 45 44.71 10.38 -15.73
N GLU A 46 45.57 10.06 -14.78
CA GLU A 46 45.40 8.94 -13.85
C GLU A 46 44.18 9.13 -12.94
N MET A 47 44.06 10.29 -12.28
CA MET A 47 42.88 10.61 -11.46
C MET A 47 41.57 10.54 -12.26
N LEU A 48 41.56 11.03 -13.50
CA LEU A 48 40.37 10.93 -14.36
C LEU A 48 40.08 9.49 -14.77
N ALA A 49 41.10 8.64 -14.93
CA ALA A 49 40.92 7.22 -15.21
C ALA A 49 40.32 6.51 -13.99
N GLU A 50 40.82 6.78 -12.78
CA GLU A 50 40.28 6.25 -11.53
C GLU A 50 38.82 6.66 -11.32
N ILE A 51 38.50 7.95 -11.48
CA ILE A 51 37.12 8.45 -11.38
C ILE A 51 36.22 7.73 -12.39
N ARG A 52 36.68 7.51 -13.62
CA ARG A 52 35.90 6.78 -14.63
C ARG A 52 35.67 5.32 -14.24
N ILE A 53 36.65 4.67 -13.60
CA ILE A 53 36.50 3.30 -13.11
C ILE A 53 35.47 3.28 -11.98
N ALA A 54 35.63 4.14 -10.97
CA ALA A 54 34.69 4.24 -9.85
C ALA A 54 33.26 4.50 -10.33
N ILE A 55 33.05 5.47 -11.23
CA ILE A 55 31.72 5.74 -11.81
C ILE A 55 31.15 4.50 -12.52
N ARG A 56 31.97 3.74 -13.25
CA ARG A 56 31.48 2.53 -13.93
C ARG A 56 31.09 1.45 -12.93
N GLU A 57 31.85 1.28 -11.87
CA GLU A 57 31.55 0.31 -10.81
C GLU A 57 30.24 0.65 -10.11
N GLU A 58 30.07 1.90 -9.68
CA GLU A 58 28.83 2.42 -9.09
C GLU A 58 27.63 2.25 -10.04
N VAL A 59 27.79 2.56 -11.33
CA VAL A 59 26.73 2.35 -12.33
C VAL A 59 26.38 0.87 -12.49
N MET A 60 27.37 -0.03 -12.42
CA MET A 60 27.10 -1.47 -12.46
C MET A 60 26.38 -1.95 -11.19
N GLU A 61 26.73 -1.42 -10.03
CA GLU A 61 26.06 -1.73 -8.75
C GLU A 61 24.60 -1.26 -8.77
N VAL A 62 24.34 0.00 -9.12
CA VAL A 62 22.98 0.53 -9.27
C VAL A 62 22.15 -0.29 -10.25
N ARG A 63 22.76 -0.77 -11.35
CA ARG A 63 22.06 -1.66 -12.30
C ARG A 63 21.69 -3.01 -11.68
N ARG A 64 22.58 -3.59 -10.88
CA ARG A 64 22.28 -4.85 -10.17
C ARG A 64 21.14 -4.64 -9.18
N ASP A 65 21.19 -3.56 -8.41
CA ASP A 65 20.14 -3.24 -7.45
C ASP A 65 18.80 -2.99 -8.13
N LEU A 66 18.79 -2.29 -9.28
CA LEU A 66 17.59 -2.09 -10.08
C LEU A 66 16.99 -3.42 -10.52
N THR A 67 17.79 -4.34 -11.07
CA THR A 67 17.29 -5.66 -11.48
C THR A 67 16.82 -6.52 -10.31
N ALA A 68 17.42 -6.37 -9.13
CA ALA A 68 16.97 -7.05 -7.93
C ALA A 68 15.63 -6.47 -7.43
N LEU A 69 15.47 -5.16 -7.52
CA LEU A 69 14.23 -4.48 -7.15
C LEU A 69 13.10 -4.84 -8.12
N GLU A 70 13.37 -4.89 -9.43
CA GLU A 70 12.40 -5.33 -10.45
C GLU A 70 11.83 -6.72 -10.10
N ARG A 71 12.70 -7.70 -9.83
CA ARG A 71 12.25 -9.05 -9.42
C ARG A 71 11.40 -9.04 -8.16
N ARG A 72 11.81 -8.26 -7.15
CA ARG A 72 11.04 -8.14 -5.91
C ARG A 72 9.66 -7.53 -6.14
N VAL A 73 9.55 -6.59 -7.08
CA VAL A 73 8.26 -6.01 -7.47
C VAL A 73 7.41 -7.04 -8.19
N GLU A 74 7.97 -7.79 -9.13
CA GLU A 74 7.26 -8.88 -9.83
C GLU A 74 6.73 -9.93 -8.84
N ASP A 75 7.54 -10.34 -7.86
CA ASP A 75 7.13 -11.29 -6.82
C ASP A 75 5.98 -10.73 -5.97
N LEU A 76 6.08 -9.46 -5.55
CA LEU A 76 5.03 -8.79 -4.75
C LEU A 76 3.72 -8.63 -5.53
N GLU A 77 3.80 -8.32 -6.83
CA GLU A 77 2.62 -8.21 -7.69
C GLU A 77 1.94 -9.57 -7.88
N ALA A 78 2.72 -10.64 -8.04
CA ALA A 78 2.19 -12.01 -8.11
C ALA A 78 1.50 -12.43 -6.80
N ASP A 79 2.14 -12.19 -5.65
CA ASP A 79 1.57 -12.45 -4.33
C ASP A 79 0.29 -11.63 -4.10
N GLN A 80 0.28 -10.36 -4.51
CA GLN A 80 -0.90 -9.50 -4.41
C GLN A 80 -2.05 -10.05 -5.26
N ALA A 81 -1.78 -10.47 -6.50
CA ALA A 81 -2.81 -11.06 -7.37
C ALA A 81 -3.40 -12.34 -6.75
N GLN A 82 -2.56 -13.21 -6.19
CA GLN A 82 -3.01 -14.42 -5.50
C GLN A 82 -3.87 -14.09 -4.27
N ASN A 83 -3.46 -13.11 -3.46
CA ASN A 83 -4.22 -12.67 -2.28
C ASN A 83 -5.57 -12.09 -2.67
N MET A 84 -5.64 -11.30 -3.76
CA MET A 84 -6.90 -10.77 -4.27
C MET A 84 -7.85 -11.88 -4.72
N GLN A 85 -7.34 -12.91 -5.40
CA GLN A 85 -8.13 -14.08 -5.77
C GLN A 85 -8.66 -14.80 -4.53
N HIS A 86 -7.81 -15.05 -3.53
CA HIS A 86 -8.21 -15.74 -2.32
C HIS A 86 -9.28 -14.95 -1.52
N GLN A 87 -9.13 -13.63 -1.45
CA GLN A 87 -10.11 -12.75 -0.83
C GLN A 87 -11.47 -12.87 -1.54
N GLN A 88 -11.49 -12.85 -2.87
CA GLN A 88 -12.72 -13.00 -3.64
C GLN A 88 -13.39 -14.36 -3.37
N GLU A 89 -12.62 -15.44 -3.31
CA GLU A 89 -13.12 -16.77 -2.95
C GLU A 89 -13.76 -16.77 -1.55
N MET A 90 -13.10 -16.16 -0.56
CA MET A 90 -13.63 -16.03 0.81
C MET A 90 -14.90 -15.18 0.87
N ASP A 91 -14.98 -14.09 0.12
CA ASP A 91 -16.18 -13.24 0.07
C ASP A 91 -17.38 -14.00 -0.53
N THR A 92 -17.15 -14.79 -1.58
CA THR A 92 -18.20 -15.62 -2.16
C THR A 92 -18.66 -16.73 -1.21
N ALA A 93 -17.73 -17.37 -0.50
CA ALA A 93 -18.03 -18.38 0.50
C ALA A 93 -18.85 -17.81 1.67
N THR A 94 -18.44 -16.63 2.17
CA THR A 94 -19.13 -15.91 3.25
C THR A 94 -20.56 -15.54 2.83
N THR A 95 -20.73 -15.03 1.62
CA THR A 95 -22.06 -14.72 1.08
C THR A 95 -22.94 -15.96 0.98
N ARG A 96 -22.39 -17.08 0.49
CA ARG A 96 -23.12 -18.36 0.43
C ARG A 96 -23.54 -18.84 1.81
N GLN A 97 -22.65 -18.80 2.79
CA GLN A 97 -22.95 -19.18 4.18
C GLN A 97 -24.03 -18.27 4.79
N GLY A 98 -23.96 -16.96 4.52
CA GLY A 98 -24.99 -15.99 4.94
C GLY A 98 -26.37 -16.34 4.41
N ASN A 99 -26.48 -16.71 3.13
CA ASN A 99 -27.73 -17.14 2.53
C ASN A 99 -28.28 -18.43 3.16
N VAL A 100 -27.42 -19.43 3.37
CA VAL A 100 -27.81 -20.69 4.03
C VAL A 100 -28.32 -20.44 5.44
N LEU A 101 -27.66 -19.58 6.21
CA LEU A 101 -28.10 -19.21 7.57
C LEU A 101 -29.47 -18.51 7.55
N LEU A 102 -29.70 -17.62 6.58
CA LEU A 102 -30.97 -16.93 6.42
C LEU A 102 -32.10 -17.91 6.07
N ASP A 103 -31.84 -18.87 5.18
CA ASP A 103 -32.81 -19.90 4.81
C ASP A 103 -33.14 -20.82 5.99
N LEU A 104 -32.13 -21.25 6.75
CA LEU A 104 -32.31 -22.05 7.95
C LEU A 104 -33.14 -21.31 9.01
N ARG A 105 -32.89 -20.01 9.23
CA ARG A 105 -33.69 -19.19 10.14
C ARG A 105 -35.15 -19.14 9.72
N ARG A 106 -35.42 -18.92 8.43
CA ARG A 106 -36.79 -18.93 7.89
C ARG A 106 -37.48 -20.28 8.11
N HIS A 107 -36.77 -21.38 7.92
CA HIS A 107 -37.32 -22.72 8.17
C HIS A 107 -37.64 -22.93 9.65
N LEU A 108 -36.76 -22.49 10.56
CA LEU A 108 -37.02 -22.57 12.00
C LEU A 108 -38.22 -21.72 12.41
N GLU A 109 -38.36 -20.52 11.87
CA GLU A 109 -39.52 -19.65 12.12
C GLU A 109 -40.82 -20.29 11.60
N ASP A 110 -40.82 -20.88 10.40
CA ASP A 110 -42.00 -21.57 9.88
C ASP A 110 -42.36 -22.80 10.73
N LEU A 111 -41.37 -23.58 11.17
CA LEU A 111 -41.59 -24.72 12.05
C LEU A 111 -42.16 -24.30 13.42
N ASP A 112 -41.62 -23.24 14.03
CA ASP A 112 -42.14 -22.70 15.30
C ASP A 112 -43.57 -22.16 15.13
N ASN A 113 -43.83 -21.45 14.02
CA ASN A 113 -45.17 -20.98 13.69
C ASN A 113 -46.16 -22.13 13.49
N ARG A 114 -45.79 -23.17 12.72
CA ARG A 114 -46.62 -24.37 12.52
C ARG A 114 -46.87 -25.11 13.83
N GLY A 115 -45.86 -25.25 14.68
CA GLY A 115 -46.00 -25.84 16.01
C GLY A 115 -46.95 -25.05 16.92
N ARG A 116 -47.07 -23.73 16.71
CA ARG A 116 -47.96 -22.84 17.47
C ARG A 116 -49.34 -22.63 16.86
N LYS A 117 -49.64 -23.12 15.65
CA LYS A 117 -50.91 -22.84 14.95
C LYS A 117 -52.16 -23.21 15.75
N ASN A 118 -52.07 -24.17 16.69
CA ASN A 118 -53.17 -24.56 17.55
C ASN A 118 -53.00 -24.14 19.03
N ASN A 119 -51.96 -23.37 19.35
CA ASN A 119 -51.71 -22.90 20.70
C ASN A 119 -52.33 -21.51 20.91
N ILE A 120 -53.43 -21.46 21.66
CA ILE A 120 -54.03 -20.21 22.11
C ILE A 120 -53.32 -19.77 23.39
N ARG A 121 -52.72 -18.57 23.38
CA ARG A 121 -52.11 -17.97 24.58
C ARG A 121 -53.10 -17.00 25.22
N ILE A 122 -53.62 -17.36 26.39
CA ILE A 122 -54.55 -16.53 27.16
C ILE A 122 -53.75 -15.82 28.25
N ARG A 123 -53.81 -14.48 28.28
CA ARG A 123 -53.10 -13.64 29.28
C ARG A 123 -54.10 -13.11 30.31
N GLY A 124 -53.63 -12.87 31.54
CA GLY A 124 -54.45 -12.26 32.60
C GLY A 124 -55.33 -13.26 33.37
N LEU A 125 -55.02 -14.55 33.29
CA LEU A 125 -55.67 -15.55 34.14
C LEU A 125 -55.15 -15.43 35.59
N PRO A 126 -56.02 -15.48 36.60
CA PRO A 126 -55.60 -15.47 38.00
C PRO A 126 -54.83 -16.76 38.34
N GLU A 127 -53.74 -16.65 39.08
CA GLU A 127 -52.88 -17.79 39.45
C GLU A 127 -53.62 -18.88 40.25
N SER A 128 -54.72 -18.53 40.91
CA SER A 128 -55.59 -19.46 41.65
C SER A 128 -56.42 -20.39 40.77
N ALA A 129 -56.45 -20.18 39.45
CA ALA A 129 -57.28 -20.97 38.53
C ALA A 129 -56.74 -22.37 38.22
N GLY A 130 -55.60 -22.79 38.78
CA GLY A 130 -54.86 -24.00 38.38
C GLY A 130 -55.70 -25.26 38.18
N GLU A 131 -56.51 -25.65 39.17
CA GLU A 131 -57.36 -26.86 39.08
C GLU A 131 -58.67 -26.63 38.32
N ALA A 132 -59.19 -25.40 38.31
CA ALA A 132 -60.46 -25.03 37.68
C ALA A 132 -60.30 -24.49 36.24
N LEU A 133 -59.08 -24.54 35.69
CA LEU A 133 -58.74 -23.95 34.40
C LEU A 133 -59.64 -24.43 33.25
N PRO A 134 -59.94 -25.74 33.09
CA PRO A 134 -60.81 -26.19 32.01
C PRO A 134 -62.22 -25.60 32.10
N GLN A 135 -62.76 -25.49 33.32
CA GLN A 135 -64.10 -24.95 33.56
C GLN A 135 -64.14 -23.45 33.27
N LEU A 136 -63.16 -22.70 33.77
CA LEU A 136 -63.02 -21.27 33.51
C LEU A 136 -62.85 -20.98 32.01
N LEU A 137 -62.07 -21.80 31.29
CA LEU A 137 -61.90 -21.68 29.84
C LEU A 137 -63.22 -21.91 29.12
N MET A 138 -63.99 -22.92 29.54
CA MET A 138 -65.27 -23.22 28.92
C MET A 138 -66.29 -22.11 29.16
N ASP A 139 -66.41 -21.61 30.39
CA ASP A 139 -67.25 -20.46 30.71
C ASP A 139 -66.86 -19.21 29.91
N LEU A 140 -65.55 -18.97 29.75
CA LEU A 140 -65.01 -17.86 28.98
C LEU A 140 -65.31 -18.02 27.48
N PHE A 141 -65.16 -19.21 26.92
CA PHE A 141 -65.50 -19.49 25.52
C PHE A 141 -67.01 -19.37 25.28
N THR A 142 -67.85 -19.95 26.13
CA THR A 142 -69.32 -19.80 26.03
C THR A 142 -69.74 -18.34 26.14
N ARG A 143 -69.08 -17.56 27.01
CA ARG A 143 -69.36 -16.13 27.15
C ARG A 143 -68.94 -15.29 25.94
N ILE A 144 -67.82 -15.61 25.30
CA ILE A 144 -67.29 -14.84 24.15
C ILE A 144 -67.95 -15.25 22.84
N LEU A 145 -68.09 -16.56 22.60
CA LEU A 145 -68.63 -17.11 21.35
C LEU A 145 -70.17 -17.14 21.34
N GLY A 146 -70.80 -17.01 22.51
CA GLY A 146 -72.24 -17.20 22.69
C GLY A 146 -72.65 -18.67 22.51
N ASP A 147 -73.95 -18.93 22.54
CA ASP A 147 -74.54 -20.27 22.35
C ASP A 147 -74.53 -20.72 20.86
N ARG A 148 -73.60 -20.18 20.05
CA ARG A 148 -73.49 -20.55 18.64
C ARG A 148 -72.88 -21.94 18.51
N ALA A 149 -73.65 -22.85 17.94
CA ALA A 149 -73.21 -24.21 17.68
C ALA A 149 -71.96 -24.23 16.77
N PRO A 150 -71.00 -25.14 17.02
CA PRO A 150 -69.82 -25.29 16.16
C PRO A 150 -70.27 -25.70 14.75
N GLY A 151 -70.29 -24.74 13.83
CA GLY A 151 -70.77 -24.93 12.44
C GLY A 151 -71.52 -23.72 11.86
N ASP A 152 -72.04 -22.82 12.69
CA ASP A 152 -72.76 -21.61 12.25
C ASP A 152 -71.83 -20.41 12.02
N PHE A 153 -70.78 -20.64 11.23
CA PHE A 153 -69.96 -19.58 10.65
C PHE A 153 -70.37 -19.47 9.19
N GLY A 154 -71.38 -18.66 8.89
CA GLY A 154 -71.78 -18.35 7.53
C GLY A 154 -70.61 -17.80 6.73
N ILE A 155 -69.94 -18.67 5.97
CA ILE A 155 -68.98 -18.31 4.93
C ILE A 155 -69.77 -18.44 3.63
N GLU A 156 -70.37 -17.33 3.20
CA GLU A 156 -70.77 -17.10 1.79
C GLU A 156 -69.63 -16.44 1.02
#